data_AF-A0A1G3I9T0-F1
#
_entry.id   AF-A0A1G3I9T0-F1
#
_cell.length_a   1.000
_cell.length_b   1.000
_cell.length_c   1.000
_cell.angle_alpha   90.00
_cell.angle_beta   90.00
_cell.angle_gamma   90.00
#
_symmetry.space_group_name_H-M   'P 1'
#
loop_
_entity.id
_entity.type
_entity.pdbx_description
1 polymer ?
#
loop_
_entity_poly.entity_id
_entity_poly.type
_entity_poly.pdbx_seq_one_letter_code
_entity_poly.pdbx_strand_id
1 'polypeptide(L)'
;MIMKAAANCRNRRRAVVLGSGSLIDIPVEDLSAMFDEVALIDILHLPRSWRKVQRFKNVSMTAHDITGVVSAVYAYVESGGGQALPAPPAASLLINGADLAVSACVASQLYHLPLEYLAKALPAYSRADAEIFAGDVVARHMEALAAHPGAVCLITEIERMIIDGDKVANREDPLYGIPVPFAGWEWTWDIAPPPEFHPRYGQKLKIMGAVKPEKG
;
A
#
# COMPACT_ATOMS: atom_id res chain seq x y z
N MET A 1 4.17 -12.83 7.79
CA MET A 1 4.73 -12.97 6.42
C MET A 1 5.99 -12.17 6.20
N ILE A 2 6.06 -10.92 6.66
CA ILE A 2 7.25 -10.07 6.60
C ILE A 2 8.50 -10.81 7.07
N MET A 3 8.47 -11.42 8.26
CA MET A 3 9.63 -12.16 8.79
C MET A 3 10.00 -13.41 7.98
N LYS A 4 9.04 -14.04 7.30
CA LYS A 4 9.31 -15.17 6.39
C LYS A 4 10.06 -14.70 5.14
N ALA A 5 9.69 -13.54 4.60
CA ALA A 5 10.44 -12.93 3.49
C ALA A 5 11.84 -12.48 3.94
N ALA A 6 11.95 -11.82 5.10
CA ALA A 6 13.22 -11.39 5.69
C ALA A 6 14.20 -12.55 5.93
N ALA A 7 13.70 -13.71 6.35
CA ALA A 7 14.53 -14.90 6.57
C ALA A 7 15.14 -15.44 5.26
N ASN A 8 14.50 -15.20 4.12
CA ASN A 8 14.95 -15.66 2.80
C ASN A 8 15.94 -14.70 2.12
N CYS A 9 16.21 -13.53 2.71
CA CYS A 9 17.19 -12.60 2.16
C CYS A 9 18.61 -13.13 2.36
N ARG A 10 19.41 -13.19 1.29
CA ARG A 10 20.80 -13.66 1.35
C ARG A 10 21.69 -12.63 2.06
N ASN A 11 21.45 -11.36 1.74
CA ASN A 11 22.04 -10.21 2.41
C ASN A 11 20.99 -9.55 3.30
N ARG A 12 21.43 -8.82 4.33
CA ARG A 12 20.52 -8.11 5.24
C ARG A 12 20.99 -6.69 5.49
N ARG A 13 21.37 -5.98 4.42
CA ARG A 13 21.84 -4.60 4.53
C ARG A 13 20.67 -3.65 4.68
N ARG A 14 19.63 -3.81 3.87
CA ARG A 14 18.52 -2.84 3.85
C ARG A 14 17.15 -3.48 3.65
N ALA A 15 16.24 -3.20 4.58
CA ALA A 15 14.81 -3.49 4.45
C ALA A 15 14.02 -2.19 4.27
N VAL A 16 13.08 -2.18 3.33
CA VAL A 16 12.19 -1.03 3.09
C VAL A 16 10.74 -1.47 3.28
N VAL A 17 9.97 -0.71 4.05
CA VAL A 17 8.54 -0.96 4.31
C VAL A 17 7.70 0.20 3.78
N LEU A 18 6.96 -0.06 2.72
CA LEU A 18 6.01 0.84 2.06
C LEU A 18 4.64 0.71 2.71
N GLY A 19 4.04 1.83 3.11
CA GLY A 19 2.77 1.83 3.85
C GLY A 19 2.96 1.54 5.33
N SER A 20 4.03 2.07 5.92
CA SER A 20 4.41 1.76 7.30
C SER A 20 3.54 2.46 8.36
N GLY A 21 2.85 3.54 8.00
CA GLY A 21 1.84 4.28 8.77
C GLY A 21 1.93 4.20 10.31
N SER A 22 1.03 3.40 10.89
CA SER A 22 0.85 3.27 12.35
C SER A 22 1.85 2.34 13.04
N LEU A 23 2.59 1.53 12.27
CA LEU A 23 3.51 0.49 12.75
C LEU A 23 2.87 -0.57 13.65
N ILE A 24 1.54 -0.76 13.57
CA ILE A 24 0.82 -1.79 14.34
C ILE A 24 1.21 -3.18 13.83
N ASP A 25 1.15 -3.39 12.52
CA ASP A 25 1.37 -4.70 11.89
C ASP A 25 2.81 -4.87 11.36
N ILE A 26 3.68 -3.91 11.64
CA ILE A 26 5.08 -3.92 11.19
C ILE A 26 5.97 -4.42 12.34
N PRO A 27 6.70 -5.55 12.17
CA PRO A 27 7.62 -6.08 13.16
C PRO A 27 8.95 -5.30 13.15
N VAL A 28 8.90 -4.03 13.55
CA VAL A 28 10.05 -3.10 13.47
C VAL A 28 11.22 -3.60 14.31
N GLU A 29 10.94 -4.15 15.49
CA GLU A 29 11.94 -4.71 16.40
C GLU A 29 12.75 -5.83 15.73
N ASP A 30 12.05 -6.80 15.13
CA ASP A 30 12.69 -7.95 14.49
C ASP A 30 13.43 -7.54 13.21
N LEU A 31 12.86 -6.62 12.43
CA LEU A 31 13.53 -6.07 11.25
C LEU A 31 14.80 -5.30 11.64
N SER A 32 14.74 -4.48 12.68
CA SER A 32 15.90 -3.73 13.20
C SER A 32 17.00 -4.65 13.72
N ALA A 33 16.64 -5.79 14.31
CA ALA A 33 17.60 -6.80 14.74
C ALA A 33 18.22 -7.60 13.57
N MET A 34 17.49 -7.75 12.45
CA MET A 34 17.93 -8.55 11.31
C MET A 34 18.69 -7.78 10.24
N PHE A 35 18.42 -6.49 10.06
CA PHE A 35 18.97 -5.68 8.96
C PHE A 35 19.88 -4.55 9.46
N ASP A 36 20.91 -4.20 8.67
CA ASP A 36 21.79 -3.08 8.96
C ASP A 36 21.05 -1.73 8.91
N GLU A 37 20.04 -1.61 8.04
CA GLU A 37 19.15 -0.45 7.87
C GLU A 37 17.70 -0.90 7.63
N VAL A 38 16.75 -0.22 8.29
CA VAL A 38 15.32 -0.36 8.04
C VAL A 38 14.74 1.02 7.69
N ALA A 39 14.17 1.16 6.50
CA ALA A 39 13.51 2.38 6.07
C ALA A 39 12.00 2.21 6.05
N LEU A 40 11.28 3.04 6.80
CA LEU A 40 9.83 3.05 6.92
C LEU A 40 9.28 4.22 6.08
N ILE A 41 8.60 3.87 4.99
CA ILE A 41 8.09 4.83 4.01
C ILE A 41 6.58 4.89 4.13
N ASP A 42 6.04 6.10 4.27
CA ASP A 42 4.60 6.38 4.25
C ASP A 42 4.39 7.84 3.87
N ILE A 43 3.21 8.23 3.40
CA ILE A 43 2.91 9.64 3.17
C ILE A 43 2.73 10.39 4.50
N LEU A 44 2.31 9.68 5.57
CA LEU A 44 2.10 10.26 6.89
C LEU A 44 2.44 9.27 8.02
N HIS A 45 3.34 9.71 8.90
CA HIS A 45 3.63 9.01 10.14
C HIS A 45 3.13 9.78 11.36
N LEU A 46 2.29 9.14 12.18
CA LEU A 46 1.76 9.75 13.39
C LEU A 46 2.85 9.90 14.48
N PRO A 47 2.73 10.86 15.42
CA PRO A 47 3.71 11.07 16.50
C PRO A 47 4.00 9.82 17.35
N ARG A 48 3.03 8.91 17.49
CA ARG A 48 3.23 7.63 18.18
C ARG A 48 4.20 6.71 17.44
N SER A 49 4.18 6.72 16.10
CA SER A 49 5.08 5.93 15.26
C SER A 49 6.51 6.44 15.41
N TRP A 50 6.69 7.76 15.37
CA TRP A 50 7.99 8.40 15.65
C TRP A 50 8.56 8.01 17.02
N ARG A 51 7.75 8.12 18.08
CA ARG A 51 8.17 7.71 19.43
C ARG A 51 8.55 6.23 19.51
N LYS A 52 7.84 5.34 18.81
CA LYS A 52 8.14 3.90 18.76
C LYS A 52 9.53 3.65 18.18
N VAL A 53 9.94 4.37 17.13
CA VAL A 53 11.19 4.08 16.43
C VAL A 53 12.43 4.76 17.02
N GLN A 54 12.27 5.81 17.83
CA GLN A 54 13.39 6.60 18.39
C GLN A 54 14.44 5.78 19.14
N ARG A 55 14.07 4.58 19.62
CA ARG A 55 14.98 3.66 20.31
C ARG A 55 15.91 2.89 19.38
N PHE A 56 15.62 2.82 18.07
CA PHE A 56 16.42 2.07 17.11
C PHE A 56 17.34 3.00 16.33
N LYS A 57 18.63 2.69 16.31
CA LYS A 57 19.64 3.52 15.64
C LYS A 57 19.68 3.34 14.12
N ASN A 58 19.14 2.23 13.64
CA ASN A 58 19.14 1.83 12.23
C ASN A 58 17.76 1.90 11.57
N VAL A 59 16.75 2.47 12.25
CA VAL A 59 15.41 2.63 11.69
C VAL A 59 15.22 4.09 11.31
N SER A 60 14.93 4.34 10.03
CA SER A 60 14.56 5.65 9.52
C SER A 60 13.08 5.70 9.14
N MET A 61 12.49 6.89 9.22
CA MET A 61 11.13 7.17 8.77
C MET A 61 11.17 8.27 7.73
N THR A 62 10.51 8.06 6.60
CA THR A 62 10.48 9.01 5.49
C THR A 62 9.05 9.25 5.05
N ALA A 63 8.61 10.51 5.17
CA ALA A 63 7.37 10.98 4.59
C ALA A 63 7.54 11.10 3.07
N HIS A 64 6.87 10.25 2.29
CA HIS A 64 7.02 10.20 0.84
C HIS A 64 5.76 9.71 0.14
N ASP A 65 5.40 10.37 -0.96
CA ASP A 65 4.38 9.87 -1.87
C ASP A 65 4.96 8.77 -2.74
N ILE A 66 4.63 7.53 -2.40
CA ILE A 66 5.08 6.30 -3.07
C ILE A 66 4.65 6.27 -4.54
N THR A 67 3.50 6.89 -4.85
CA THR A 67 2.95 6.92 -6.22
C THR A 67 3.60 8.00 -7.08
N GLY A 68 4.02 9.11 -6.46
CA GLY A 68 4.48 10.32 -7.13
C GLY A 68 3.36 11.11 -7.84
N VAL A 69 2.09 10.76 -7.65
CA VAL A 69 0.96 11.40 -8.34
C VAL A 69 0.39 12.59 -7.58
N VAL A 70 0.63 12.71 -6.27
CA VAL A 70 -0.05 13.71 -5.43
C VAL A 70 0.19 15.13 -5.95
N SER A 71 1.44 15.48 -6.25
CA SER A 71 1.77 16.81 -6.80
C SER A 71 1.19 17.03 -8.20
N ALA A 72 1.12 15.99 -9.03
CA ALA A 72 0.60 16.09 -10.40
C ALA A 72 -0.93 16.28 -10.41
N VAL A 73 -1.64 15.55 -9.55
CA VAL A 73 -3.10 15.70 -9.37
C VAL A 73 -3.41 17.07 -8.76
N TYR A 74 -2.62 17.53 -7.80
CA TYR A 74 -2.75 18.88 -7.24
C TYR A 74 -2.64 19.95 -8.35
N ALA A 75 -1.56 19.91 -9.14
CA ALA A 75 -1.34 20.88 -10.23
C ALA A 75 -2.46 20.84 -11.29
N TYR A 76 -2.96 19.65 -11.61
CA TYR A 76 -4.10 19.47 -12.52
C TYR A 76 -5.38 20.13 -12.01
N VAL A 77 -5.67 20.00 -10.71
CA VAL A 77 -6.83 20.67 -10.09
C VAL A 77 -6.64 22.18 -10.09
N GLU A 78 -5.45 22.69 -9.74
CA GLU A 78 -5.16 24.13 -9.71
C GLU A 78 -5.25 24.79 -11.10
N SER A 79 -5.00 24.04 -12.18
CA SER A 79 -5.20 24.54 -13.54
C SER A 79 -6.65 24.55 -14.00
N GLY A 80 -7.61 24.20 -13.12
CA GLY A 80 -9.03 24.08 -13.45
C GLY A 80 -9.41 22.76 -14.13
N GLY A 81 -8.51 21.77 -14.12
CA GLY A 81 -8.69 20.49 -14.78
C GLY A 81 -8.50 20.53 -16.31
N GLY A 82 -9.08 19.54 -16.98
CA GLY A 82 -8.93 19.27 -18.42
C GLY A 82 -9.55 17.92 -18.76
N GLN A 83 -9.22 17.32 -19.92
CA GLN A 83 -9.82 16.03 -20.28
C GLN A 83 -9.27 14.83 -19.50
N ALA A 84 -7.96 14.73 -19.28
CA ALA A 84 -7.35 13.56 -18.64
C ALA A 84 -6.40 13.95 -17.51
N LEU A 85 -6.37 13.13 -16.46
CA LEU A 85 -5.34 13.22 -15.43
C LEU A 85 -3.97 12.89 -16.03
N PRO A 86 -2.89 13.49 -15.52
CA PRO A 86 -1.54 13.06 -15.88
C PRO A 86 -1.36 11.59 -15.49
N ALA A 87 -0.79 10.80 -16.41
CA ALA A 87 -0.48 9.41 -16.15
C ALA A 87 0.43 9.30 -14.89
N PRO A 88 0.19 8.32 -14.00
CA PRO A 88 1.07 8.10 -12.87
C PRO A 88 2.52 7.91 -13.34
N PRO A 89 3.50 8.60 -12.72
CA PRO A 89 4.90 8.35 -13.03
C PRO A 89 5.28 6.93 -12.58
N ALA A 90 6.49 6.50 -12.93
CA ALA A 90 7.04 5.29 -12.34
C ALA A 90 7.03 5.43 -10.81
N ALA A 91 6.50 4.42 -10.10
CA ALA A 91 6.35 4.47 -8.66
C ALA A 91 7.72 4.69 -7.99
N SER A 92 7.83 5.75 -7.19
CA SER A 92 9.08 6.13 -6.52
C SER A 92 9.14 5.41 -5.18
N LEU A 93 9.31 4.09 -5.22
CA LEU A 93 9.21 3.25 -4.03
C LEU A 93 10.40 3.42 -3.05
N LEU A 94 11.47 4.12 -3.44
CA LEU A 94 12.72 4.24 -2.65
C LEU A 94 13.36 2.87 -2.26
N ILE A 95 13.01 1.80 -2.97
CA ILE A 95 13.49 0.43 -2.73
C ILE A 95 14.81 0.08 -3.44
N ASN A 96 15.45 1.05 -4.09
CA ASN A 96 16.72 0.80 -4.77
C ASN A 96 17.78 0.31 -3.76
N GLY A 97 18.41 -0.82 -4.08
CA GLY A 97 19.41 -1.45 -3.21
C GLY A 97 18.85 -2.13 -1.96
N ALA A 98 17.52 -2.20 -1.78
CA ALA A 98 16.93 -2.99 -0.70
C ALA A 98 17.13 -4.49 -0.96
N ASP A 99 17.50 -5.23 0.07
CA ASP A 99 17.51 -6.70 0.04
C ASP A 99 16.10 -7.25 0.34
N LEU A 100 15.27 -6.46 1.04
CA LEU A 100 13.85 -6.71 1.27
C LEU A 100 13.00 -5.47 0.99
N ALA A 101 11.98 -5.60 0.13
CA ALA A 101 10.90 -4.63 -0.02
C ALA A 101 9.58 -5.20 0.53
N VAL A 102 8.91 -4.45 1.39
CA VAL A 102 7.60 -4.80 1.95
C VAL A 102 6.58 -3.79 1.47
N SER A 103 5.47 -4.24 0.88
CA SER A 103 4.27 -3.42 0.67
C SER A 103 3.21 -3.87 1.67
N ALA A 104 2.96 -3.05 2.68
CA ALA A 104 2.12 -3.38 3.82
C ALA A 104 0.74 -2.73 3.67
N CYS A 105 -0.21 -3.47 3.09
CA CYS A 105 -1.61 -3.08 2.89
C CYS A 105 -1.85 -1.77 2.13
N VAL A 106 -0.83 -1.19 1.51
CA VAL A 106 -0.90 0.14 0.90
C VAL A 106 -1.38 0.12 -0.55
N ALA A 107 -1.16 -0.97 -1.29
CA ALA A 107 -1.46 -1.03 -2.72
C ALA A 107 -2.94 -0.74 -3.03
N SER A 108 -3.86 -1.21 -2.17
CA SER A 108 -5.30 -0.97 -2.23
C SER A 108 -5.75 0.43 -1.76
N GLN A 109 -4.81 1.35 -1.51
CA GLN A 109 -5.08 2.66 -0.90
C GLN A 109 -4.34 3.82 -1.57
N LEU A 110 -3.37 3.53 -2.44
CA LEU A 110 -2.47 4.51 -3.07
C LEU A 110 -3.19 5.66 -3.81
N TYR A 111 -4.37 5.39 -4.35
CA TYR A 111 -5.17 6.33 -5.13
C TYR A 111 -6.19 7.12 -4.30
N HIS A 112 -6.46 6.74 -3.04
CA HIS A 112 -7.55 7.33 -2.26
C HIS A 112 -7.39 8.83 -2.05
N LEU A 113 -6.25 9.27 -1.50
CA LEU A 113 -6.00 10.69 -1.22
C LEU A 113 -6.07 11.58 -2.47
N PRO A 114 -5.36 11.27 -3.58
CA PRO A 114 -5.46 12.11 -4.78
C PRO A 114 -6.86 12.12 -5.40
N LEU A 115 -7.57 10.98 -5.43
CA LEU A 115 -8.93 10.93 -5.98
C LEU A 115 -9.97 11.60 -5.08
N GLU A 116 -9.80 11.55 -3.77
CA GLU A 116 -10.67 12.28 -2.82
C GLU A 116 -10.50 13.79 -3.00
N TYR A 117 -9.26 14.27 -3.15
CA TYR A 117 -8.99 15.68 -3.45
C TYR A 117 -9.60 16.11 -4.79
N LEU A 118 -9.40 15.30 -5.83
CA LEU A 118 -9.97 15.54 -7.16
C LEU A 118 -11.50 15.61 -7.12
N ALA A 119 -12.16 14.64 -6.48
CA ALA A 119 -13.63 14.59 -6.41
C ALA A 119 -14.21 15.79 -5.66
N LYS A 120 -13.53 16.28 -4.62
CA LYS A 120 -13.93 17.49 -3.88
C LYS A 120 -13.77 18.76 -4.71
N ALA A 121 -12.67 18.89 -5.44
CA ALA A 121 -12.36 20.10 -6.20
C ALA A 121 -13.06 20.15 -7.57
N LEU A 122 -13.24 18.99 -8.22
CA LEU A 122 -13.86 18.83 -9.54
C LEU A 122 -14.96 17.76 -9.50
N PRO A 123 -16.15 18.05 -8.93
CA PRO A 123 -17.22 17.06 -8.75
C PRO A 123 -17.80 16.49 -10.05
N ALA A 124 -17.60 17.17 -11.17
CA ALA A 124 -18.04 16.75 -12.50
C ALA A 124 -16.99 15.87 -13.23
N TYR A 125 -15.85 15.58 -12.60
CA TYR A 125 -14.84 14.71 -13.19
C TYR A 125 -15.40 13.31 -13.40
N SER A 126 -15.04 12.69 -14.53
CA SER A 126 -15.55 11.39 -14.93
C SER A 126 -15.14 10.31 -13.92
N ARG A 127 -16.14 9.59 -13.38
CA ARG A 127 -15.90 8.45 -12.50
C ARG A 127 -15.12 7.35 -13.23
N ALA A 128 -15.43 7.09 -14.49
CA ALA A 128 -14.73 6.08 -15.28
C ALA A 128 -13.24 6.43 -15.44
N ASP A 129 -12.92 7.70 -15.69
CA ASP A 129 -11.53 8.14 -15.83
C ASP A 129 -10.78 8.08 -14.49
N ALA A 130 -11.46 8.37 -13.38
CA ALA A 130 -10.90 8.20 -12.05
C ALA A 130 -10.59 6.72 -11.71
N GLU A 131 -11.46 5.79 -12.11
CA GLU A 131 -11.25 4.35 -11.93
C GLU A 131 -10.09 3.84 -12.81
N ILE A 132 -9.96 4.32 -14.04
CA ILE A 132 -8.80 4.04 -14.92
C ILE A 132 -7.50 4.53 -14.27
N PHE A 133 -7.48 5.78 -13.80
CA PHE A 133 -6.32 6.34 -13.11
C PHE A 133 -5.92 5.54 -11.87
N ALA A 134 -6.90 5.10 -11.07
CA ALA A 134 -6.63 4.26 -9.91
C ALA A 134 -5.99 2.93 -10.30
N GLY A 135 -6.51 2.27 -11.34
CA GLY A 135 -5.91 1.07 -11.91
C GLY A 135 -4.48 1.28 -12.38
N ASP A 136 -4.18 2.39 -13.05
CA ASP A 136 -2.82 2.74 -13.48
C ASP A 136 -1.86 2.93 -12.30
N VAL A 137 -2.31 3.58 -11.21
CA VAL A 137 -1.51 3.72 -9.98
C VAL A 137 -1.18 2.35 -9.38
N VAL A 138 -2.16 1.46 -9.28
CA VAL A 138 -1.97 0.11 -8.75
C VAL A 138 -1.03 -0.69 -9.66
N ALA A 139 -1.23 -0.63 -10.98
CA ALA A 139 -0.41 -1.32 -11.97
C ALA A 139 1.07 -0.93 -11.87
N ARG A 140 1.37 0.37 -11.82
CA ARG A 140 2.75 0.89 -11.68
C ARG A 140 3.42 0.40 -10.39
N HIS A 141 2.67 0.34 -9.29
CA HIS A 141 3.18 -0.18 -8.02
C HIS A 141 3.50 -1.68 -8.10
N MET A 142 2.59 -2.48 -8.65
CA MET A 142 2.79 -3.93 -8.82
C MET A 142 3.98 -4.24 -9.75
N GLU A 143 4.12 -3.49 -10.85
CA GLU A 143 5.25 -3.60 -11.77
C GLU A 143 6.58 -3.28 -11.09
N ALA A 144 6.64 -2.21 -10.29
CA ALA A 144 7.86 -1.83 -9.58
C ALA A 144 8.27 -2.89 -8.55
N LEU A 145 7.32 -3.49 -7.82
CA LEU A 145 7.58 -4.62 -6.93
C LEU A 145 8.05 -5.87 -7.72
N ALA A 146 7.41 -6.15 -8.86
CA ALA A 146 7.76 -7.28 -9.71
C ALA A 146 9.17 -7.14 -10.33
N ALA A 147 9.58 -5.91 -10.64
CA ALA A 147 10.90 -5.59 -11.18
C ALA A 147 12.01 -5.64 -10.12
N HIS A 148 11.70 -5.40 -8.84
CA HIS A 148 12.69 -5.35 -7.76
C HIS A 148 13.57 -6.63 -7.68
N PRO A 149 14.91 -6.54 -7.64
CA PRO A 149 15.77 -7.74 -7.64
C PRO A 149 15.80 -8.49 -6.29
N GLY A 150 15.59 -7.77 -5.19
CA GLY A 150 15.56 -8.34 -3.83
C GLY A 150 14.27 -9.08 -3.51
N ALA A 151 14.17 -9.57 -2.28
CA ALA A 151 12.97 -10.24 -1.80
C ALA A 151 11.82 -9.22 -1.70
N VAL A 152 10.59 -9.68 -1.98
CA VAL A 152 9.39 -8.86 -1.81
C VAL A 152 8.40 -9.57 -0.91
N CYS A 153 7.83 -8.84 0.04
CA CYS A 153 6.62 -9.23 0.77
C CYS A 153 5.50 -8.25 0.42
N LEU A 154 4.43 -8.72 -0.21
CA LEU A 154 3.23 -7.93 -0.45
C LEU A 154 2.12 -8.45 0.46
N ILE A 155 1.47 -7.55 1.18
CA ILE A 155 0.20 -7.82 1.86
C ILE A 155 -0.76 -6.78 1.31
N THR A 156 -1.89 -7.20 0.76
CA THR A 156 -2.86 -6.28 0.17
C THR A 156 -4.28 -6.81 0.29
N GLU A 157 -5.23 -5.90 0.42
CA GLU A 157 -6.65 -6.22 0.19
C GLU A 157 -6.83 -6.56 -1.29
N ILE A 158 -7.55 -7.64 -1.57
CA ILE A 158 -7.96 -8.07 -2.91
C ILE A 158 -9.48 -8.05 -3.08
N GLU A 159 -10.24 -7.92 -2.00
CA GLU A 159 -11.69 -7.72 -2.03
C GLU A 159 -12.17 -7.05 -0.74
N ARG A 160 -13.08 -6.09 -0.87
CA ARG A 160 -13.83 -5.50 0.26
C ARG A 160 -15.27 -5.94 0.18
N MET A 161 -15.82 -6.43 1.30
CA MET A 161 -17.18 -6.94 1.39
C MET A 161 -17.97 -6.18 2.46
N ILE A 162 -19.15 -5.69 2.10
CA ILE A 162 -20.16 -5.23 3.06
C ILE A 162 -21.10 -6.39 3.35
N ILE A 163 -21.30 -6.70 4.63
CA ILE A 163 -22.06 -7.85 5.12
C ILE A 163 -23.36 -7.38 5.79
N ASP A 164 -24.48 -8.02 5.43
CA ASP A 164 -25.79 -7.84 6.05
C ASP A 164 -26.27 -9.20 6.59
N GLY A 165 -26.15 -9.42 7.91
CA GLY A 165 -26.33 -10.74 8.50
C GLY A 165 -25.33 -11.75 7.93
N ASP A 166 -25.82 -12.79 7.28
CA ASP A 166 -24.99 -13.83 6.64
C ASP A 166 -24.75 -13.58 5.13
N LYS A 167 -25.24 -12.47 4.58
CA LYS A 167 -25.20 -12.17 3.15
C LYS A 167 -24.17 -11.10 2.82
N VAL A 168 -23.49 -11.25 1.69
CA VAL A 168 -22.66 -10.20 1.10
C VAL A 168 -23.57 -9.22 0.36
N ALA A 169 -23.69 -8.00 0.88
CA ALA A 169 -24.50 -6.93 0.29
C ALA A 169 -23.76 -6.18 -0.82
N ASN A 170 -22.44 -6.02 -0.71
CA ASN A 170 -21.60 -5.37 -1.72
C ASN A 170 -20.21 -6.01 -1.79
N ARG A 171 -19.60 -5.95 -2.98
CA ARG A 171 -18.20 -6.33 -3.25
C ARG A 171 -17.50 -5.20 -4.00
N GLU A 172 -16.25 -4.95 -3.65
CA GLU A 172 -15.38 -4.00 -4.34
C GLU A 172 -14.01 -4.65 -4.52
N ASP A 173 -13.45 -4.52 -5.73
CA ASP A 173 -12.06 -4.87 -6.03
C ASP A 173 -11.19 -3.60 -5.89
N PRO A 174 -10.40 -3.47 -4.81
CA PRO A 174 -9.57 -2.30 -4.58
C PRO A 174 -8.29 -2.29 -5.44
N LEU A 175 -8.06 -3.32 -6.26
CA LEU A 175 -6.94 -3.39 -7.19
C LEU A 175 -7.36 -3.09 -8.63
N TYR A 176 -8.63 -2.79 -8.89
CA TYR A 176 -9.15 -2.44 -10.22
C TYR A 176 -8.80 -3.48 -11.30
N GLY A 177 -8.89 -4.76 -10.96
CA GLY A 177 -8.56 -5.87 -11.85
C GLY A 177 -7.07 -6.11 -12.06
N ILE A 178 -6.18 -5.32 -11.43
CA ILE A 178 -4.74 -5.53 -11.52
C ILE A 178 -4.34 -6.77 -10.70
N PRO A 179 -3.74 -7.80 -11.33
CA PRO A 179 -3.38 -9.02 -10.63
C PRO A 179 -2.18 -8.79 -9.70
N VAL A 180 -2.18 -9.49 -8.57
CA VAL A 180 -1.01 -9.59 -7.72
C VAL A 180 0.06 -10.41 -8.46
N PRO A 181 1.30 -9.89 -8.65
CA PRO A 181 2.30 -10.53 -9.52
C PRO A 181 3.01 -11.74 -8.89
N PHE A 182 2.59 -12.17 -7.69
CA PHE A 182 3.26 -13.18 -6.90
C PHE A 182 2.27 -14.23 -6.38
N ALA A 183 2.71 -15.48 -6.26
CA ALA A 183 1.94 -16.49 -5.56
C ALA A 183 1.88 -16.17 -4.05
N GLY A 184 0.72 -16.39 -3.45
CA GLY A 184 0.47 -16.04 -2.07
C GLY A 184 -0.59 -16.89 -1.41
N TRP A 185 -0.95 -16.48 -0.21
CA TRP A 185 -2.03 -17.05 0.58
C TRP A 185 -3.12 -16.01 0.76
N GLU A 186 -4.35 -16.46 0.73
CA GLU A 186 -5.53 -15.63 0.94
C GLU A 186 -6.17 -15.96 2.28
N TRP A 187 -6.65 -14.95 2.97
CA TRP A 187 -7.50 -15.12 4.14
C TRP A 187 -8.56 -14.03 4.19
N THR A 188 -9.63 -14.30 4.93
CA THR A 188 -10.67 -13.30 5.21
C THR A 188 -10.45 -12.74 6.60
N TRP A 189 -10.52 -11.42 6.71
CA TRP A 189 -10.47 -10.70 7.96
C TRP A 189 -11.81 -10.02 8.22
N ASP A 190 -12.44 -10.37 9.33
CA ASP A 190 -13.60 -9.66 9.88
C ASP A 190 -13.12 -8.37 10.55
N ILE A 191 -12.96 -7.32 9.75
CA ILE A 191 -12.30 -6.08 10.19
C ILE A 191 -13.19 -5.26 11.13
N ALA A 192 -14.50 -5.19 10.87
CA ALA A 192 -15.43 -4.35 11.63
C ALA A 192 -16.85 -4.94 11.57
N PRO A 193 -17.26 -5.79 12.53
CA PRO A 193 -18.63 -6.30 12.61
C PRO A 193 -19.62 -5.19 13.02
N PRO A 194 -20.94 -5.37 12.88
CA PRO A 194 -21.90 -4.45 13.49
C PRO A 194 -21.74 -4.42 15.03
N PRO A 195 -21.85 -3.25 15.69
CA PRO A 195 -22.14 -1.93 15.13
C PRO A 195 -20.90 -1.11 14.73
N GLU A 196 -19.69 -1.68 14.78
CA GLU A 196 -18.41 -0.97 14.59
C GLU A 196 -18.29 -0.29 13.21
N PHE A 197 -18.67 -0.98 12.13
CA PHE A 197 -18.71 -0.38 10.80
C PHE A 197 -19.98 0.47 10.58
N HIS A 198 -21.14 -0.11 10.90
CA HIS A 198 -22.46 0.48 10.76
C HIS A 198 -23.45 -0.25 11.68
N PRO A 199 -24.54 0.38 12.17
CA PRO A 199 -25.50 -0.30 13.06
C PRO A 199 -26.07 -1.63 12.54
N ARG A 200 -26.18 -1.77 11.21
CA ARG A 200 -26.70 -2.99 10.54
C ARG A 200 -25.63 -3.79 9.81
N TYR A 201 -24.63 -3.14 9.24
CA TYR A 201 -23.72 -3.77 8.29
C TYR A 201 -22.35 -3.99 8.92
N GLY A 202 -21.73 -5.12 8.60
CA GLY A 202 -20.32 -5.39 8.91
C GLY A 202 -19.45 -5.21 7.68
N GLN A 203 -18.14 -5.16 7.91
CA GLN A 203 -17.14 -5.17 6.84
C GLN A 203 -16.20 -6.36 7.01
N LYS A 204 -15.96 -7.06 5.90
CA LYS A 204 -14.94 -8.10 5.77
C LYS A 204 -13.97 -7.74 4.65
N LEU A 205 -12.71 -8.08 4.83
CA LEU A 205 -11.66 -7.90 3.83
C LEU A 205 -11.14 -9.27 3.42
N LYS A 206 -11.01 -9.50 2.11
CA LYS A 206 -10.18 -10.60 1.60
C LYS A 206 -8.78 -10.04 1.40
N ILE A 207 -7.81 -10.62 2.08
CA ILE A 207 -6.42 -10.19 2.05
C ILE A 207 -5.62 -11.25 1.31
N MET A 208 -4.70 -10.82 0.45
CA MET A 208 -3.63 -11.65 -0.07
C MET A 208 -2.31 -11.23 0.55
N GLY A 209 -1.56 -12.23 1.00
CA GLY A 209 -0.16 -12.08 1.37
C GLY A 209 0.71 -12.93 0.46
N ALA A 210 1.66 -12.31 -0.22
CA ALA A 210 2.50 -12.96 -1.21
C ALA A 210 3.98 -12.66 -0.97
N VAL A 211 4.83 -13.63 -1.29
CA VAL A 211 6.28 -13.49 -1.13
C VAL A 211 6.96 -13.87 -2.43
N LYS A 212 7.83 -12.98 -2.90
CA LYS A 212 8.75 -13.24 -4.00
C LYS A 212 10.17 -13.38 -3.43
N PRO A 213 10.88 -14.47 -3.70
CA PRO A 213 12.29 -14.62 -3.30
C PRO A 213 13.20 -13.69 -4.11
N GLU A 214 14.41 -13.44 -3.61
CA GLU A 214 15.46 -12.75 -4.37
C GLU A 214 15.73 -13.48 -5.71
N LYS A 215 16.02 -12.71 -6.77
CA LYS A 215 16.49 -13.31 -8.02
C LYS A 215 17.88 -13.92 -7.79
N GLY A 216 18.01 -15.19 -8.22
CA GLY A 216 19.18 -16.03 -8.00
C GLY A 216 20.47 -15.48 -8.57
#